data_AF-A0A940ER29-F1
#
_entry.id   AF-A0A940ER29-F1
#
_cell.length_a   1.000
_cell.length_b   1.000
_cell.length_c   1.000
_cell.angle_alpha   90.00
_cell.angle_beta   90.00
_cell.angle_gamma   90.00
#
_symmetry.space_group_name_H-M   'P 1'
#
loop_
_entity.id
_entity.type
_entity.pdbx_description
1 polymer ?
#
loop_
_entity_poly.entity_id
_entity_poly.type
_entity_poly.pdbx_seq_one_letter_code
_entity_poly.pdbx_strand_id
1 'polypeptide(L)'
;MLIKKFQRIRDLTEQIAEFVEALNIEGCQQLIEQRLVLLQEVQLELESTSDNQVKEQFHNLLVWLQKHDDSPYHKACELKAEYQEKVVKQKKTSFAIKQYNAF
;
A
#
# COMPACT_ATOMS: atom_id res chain seq x y z
N MET A 1 -18.07 5.38 16.21
CA MET A 1 -17.31 6.66 16.28
C MET A 1 -16.50 6.80 14.99
N LEU A 2 -17.08 7.44 13.97
CA LEU A 2 -16.45 7.63 12.65
C LEU A 2 -15.08 8.32 12.72
N ILE A 3 -14.94 9.31 13.60
CA ILE A 3 -13.68 10.04 13.81
C ILE A 3 -12.51 9.12 14.19
N LYS A 4 -12.76 8.11 15.04
CA LYS A 4 -11.74 7.12 15.41
C LYS A 4 -11.33 6.25 14.23
N LYS A 5 -12.29 5.90 13.36
CA LYS A 5 -12.00 5.16 12.12
C LYS A 5 -11.17 6.00 11.16
N PHE A 6 -11.45 7.31 11.04
CA PHE A 6 -10.65 8.21 10.21
C PHE A 6 -9.20 8.30 10.68
N GLN A 7 -8.99 8.44 11.99
CA GLN A 7 -7.64 8.46 12.55
C GLN A 7 -6.93 7.13 12.29
N ARG A 8 -7.60 6.00 12.51
CA ARG A 8 -7.01 4.68 12.24
C ARG A 8 -6.61 4.50 10.77
N ILE A 9 -7.41 5.02 9.82
CA ILE A 9 -7.08 5.01 8.39
C ILE A 9 -5.79 5.81 8.11
N ARG A 10 -5.58 6.93 8.80
CA ARG A 10 -4.33 7.70 8.69
C ARG A 10 -3.15 6.91 9.24
N ASP A 11 -3.29 6.36 10.44
CA ASP A 11 -2.24 5.57 11.09
C ASP A 11 -1.81 4.37 10.21
N LEU A 12 -2.78 3.70 9.58
CA LEU A 12 -2.50 2.60 8.64
C LEU A 12 -1.73 3.09 7.41
N THR A 13 -2.08 4.26 6.88
CA THR A 13 -1.39 4.84 5.71
C THR A 13 0.06 5.19 6.01
N GLU A 14 0.32 5.77 7.19
CA GLU A 14 1.69 6.06 7.64
C GLU A 14 2.49 4.77 7.83
N GLN A 15 1.91 3.74 8.46
CA GLN A 15 2.56 2.43 8.62
C GLN A 15 2.84 1.73 7.30
N ILE A 16 1.94 1.85 6.31
CA ILE A 16 2.18 1.31 4.95
C ILE A 16 3.40 1.98 4.33
N ALA A 17 3.56 3.31 4.46
CA ALA A 17 4.71 4.02 3.95
C ALA A 17 6.03 3.51 4.60
N GLU A 18 6.03 3.33 5.92
CA GLU A 18 7.19 2.75 6.64
C GLU A 18 7.53 1.33 6.16
N PHE A 19 6.51 0.51 5.90
CA PHE A 19 6.73 -0.87 5.46
C PHE A 19 7.23 -0.95 4.02
N VAL A 20 6.82 -0.02 3.15
CA VAL A 20 7.38 0.10 1.79
C VAL A 20 8.87 0.42 1.87
N GLU A 21 9.28 1.36 2.72
CA GLU A 21 10.70 1.68 2.94
C GLU A 21 11.48 0.48 3.51
N ALA A 22 10.86 -0.29 4.41
CA ALA A 22 11.45 -1.50 4.99
C ALA A 22 11.41 -2.73 4.06
N LEU A 23 10.86 -2.60 2.83
CA LEU A 23 10.64 -3.72 1.89
C LEU A 23 9.77 -4.86 2.45
N ASN A 24 8.93 -4.57 3.44
CA ASN A 24 8.02 -5.54 4.04
C ASN A 24 6.73 -5.67 3.23
N ILE A 25 6.82 -6.36 2.07
CA ILE A 25 5.72 -6.48 1.11
C ILE A 25 4.49 -7.18 1.73
N GLU A 26 4.71 -8.25 2.50
CA GLU A 26 3.61 -8.99 3.14
C GLU A 26 2.87 -8.12 4.15
N GLY A 27 3.61 -7.38 4.99
CA GLY A 27 3.02 -6.43 5.91
C GLY A 27 2.27 -5.31 5.18
N CYS A 28 2.81 -4.76 4.09
CA CYS A 28 2.12 -3.76 3.27
C CYS A 28 0.77 -4.28 2.79
N GLN A 29 0.73 -5.50 2.26
CA GLN A 29 -0.51 -6.09 1.75
C GLN A 29 -1.56 -6.21 2.86
N GLN A 30 -1.18 -6.75 4.02
CA GLN A 30 -2.09 -6.89 5.16
C GLN A 30 -2.66 -5.55 5.62
N LEU A 31 -1.84 -4.50 5.70
CA LEU A 31 -2.28 -3.17 6.13
C LEU A 31 -3.16 -2.48 5.08
N ILE A 32 -2.87 -2.67 3.79
CA ILE A 32 -3.72 -2.16 2.70
C ILE A 32 -5.11 -2.81 2.74
N GLU A 33 -5.18 -4.13 2.91
CA GLU A 33 -6.44 -4.86 3.03
C GLU A 33 -7.26 -4.37 4.23
N GLN A 34 -6.62 -4.21 5.40
CA GLN A 34 -7.27 -3.64 6.59
C GLN A 34 -7.79 -2.22 6.33
N ARG A 35 -7.01 -1.36 5.67
CA ARG A 35 -7.41 0.01 5.34
C ARG A 35 -8.61 0.04 4.39
N LEU A 36 -8.65 -0.86 3.40
CA LEU A 36 -9.75 -0.96 2.43
C LEU A 36 -11.05 -1.40 3.11
N VAL A 37 -11.00 -2.41 3.98
CA VAL A 37 -12.17 -2.84 4.78
C VAL A 37 -12.69 -1.67 5.62
N LEU A 38 -11.78 -0.96 6.30
CA LEU A 38 -12.18 0.16 7.16
C LEU A 38 -12.79 1.34 6.37
N LEU A 39 -12.30 1.60 5.16
CA LEU A 39 -12.89 2.60 4.25
C LEU A 39 -14.30 2.20 3.80
N GLN A 40 -14.53 0.92 3.48
CA GLN A 40 -15.86 0.42 3.12
C GLN A 40 -16.84 0.53 4.28
N GLU A 41 -16.42 0.16 5.49
CA GLU A 41 -17.25 0.32 6.69
C GLU A 41 -17.62 1.79 6.94
N VAL A 42 -16.64 2.69 6.80
CA VAL A 42 -16.87 4.13 6.92
C VAL A 42 -17.86 4.63 5.89
N GLN A 43 -17.74 4.19 4.63
CA GLN A 43 -18.64 4.58 3.55
C GLN A 43 -20.09 4.17 3.87
N LEU A 44 -20.30 2.94 4.30
CA LEU A 44 -21.63 2.44 4.70
C LEU A 44 -22.21 3.23 5.89
N GLU A 45 -21.40 3.53 6.90
CA GLU A 45 -21.83 4.35 8.04
C GLU A 45 -22.18 5.79 7.62
N LEU A 46 -21.46 6.36 6.64
CA LEU A 46 -21.73 7.70 6.12
C LEU A 46 -23.03 7.81 5.33
N GLU A 47 -23.43 6.74 4.62
CA GLU A 47 -24.71 6.69 3.91
C GLU A 47 -25.90 6.85 4.88
N SER A 48 -25.77 6.31 6.09
CA SER A 48 -26.78 6.42 7.15
C SER A 48 -26.73 7.74 7.93
N THR A 49 -25.71 8.57 7.70
CA THR A 49 -25.46 9.80 8.45
C THR A 49 -26.01 11.02 7.71
N SER A 50 -26.73 11.89 8.42
CA SER A 50 -27.19 13.20 7.92
C SER A 50 -26.23 14.35 8.22
N ASP A 51 -25.17 14.11 8.98
CA ASP A 51 -24.18 15.09 9.37
C ASP A 51 -23.24 15.42 8.18
N ASN A 52 -23.43 16.61 7.61
CA ASN A 52 -22.63 17.10 6.50
C ASN A 52 -21.18 17.41 6.89
N GLN A 53 -20.91 17.76 8.15
CA GLN A 53 -19.56 18.04 8.62
C GLN A 53 -18.71 16.76 8.62
N VAL A 54 -19.31 15.64 9.04
CA VAL A 54 -18.61 14.34 9.03
C VAL A 54 -18.33 13.85 7.61
N LYS A 55 -19.25 14.12 6.66
CA LYS A 55 -19.04 13.84 5.23
C LYS A 55 -17.89 14.67 4.64
N GLU A 56 -17.82 15.95 5.00
CA GLU A 56 -16.73 16.84 4.58
C GLU A 56 -15.38 16.37 5.15
N GLN A 57 -15.34 15.96 6.42
CA GLN A 57 -14.14 15.38 7.03
C GLN A 57 -13.68 14.10 6.33
N PHE A 58 -14.62 13.24 5.92
CA PHE A 58 -14.28 12.06 5.14
C PHE A 58 -13.73 12.42 3.76
N HIS A 59 -14.32 13.40 3.08
CA HIS A 59 -13.78 13.90 1.81
C HIS A 59 -12.33 14.42 1.98
N ASN A 60 -12.07 15.20 3.02
CA ASN A 60 -10.73 15.69 3.35
C ASN A 60 -9.76 14.54 3.65
N LEU A 61 -10.23 13.46 4.29
CA LEU A 61 -9.43 12.24 4.48
C LEU A 61 -9.07 11.60 3.14
N LEU A 62 -10.00 11.45 2.20
CA LEU A 62 -9.72 10.87 0.88
C LEU A 62 -8.69 11.69 0.09
N VAL A 63 -8.81 13.02 0.11
CA VAL A 63 -7.83 13.92 -0.52
C VAL A 63 -6.45 13.78 0.14
N TRP A 64 -6.42 13.64 1.46
CA TRP A 64 -5.17 13.41 2.20
C TRP A 64 -4.54 12.07 1.84
N LEU A 65 -5.33 10.99 1.76
CA LEU A 65 -4.87 9.65 1.39
C LEU A 65 -4.23 9.63 0.00
N GLN A 66 -4.89 10.26 -0.98
CA GLN A 66 -4.37 10.30 -2.34
C GLN A 66 -2.96 10.92 -2.40
N LYS A 67 -2.74 12.00 -1.64
CA LYS A 67 -1.41 12.64 -1.57
C LYS A 67 -0.36 11.78 -0.86
N HIS A 68 -0.76 11.02 0.16
CA HIS A 68 0.18 10.22 0.96
C HIS A 68 0.47 8.85 0.33
N ASP A 69 -0.41 8.35 -0.53
CA ASP A 69 -0.18 7.12 -1.29
C ASP A 69 0.75 7.33 -2.49
N ASP A 70 0.85 8.55 -3.04
CA ASP A 70 1.64 8.83 -4.24
C ASP A 70 3.13 8.46 -4.09
N SER A 71 3.77 8.84 -2.98
CA SER A 71 5.19 8.58 -2.74
C SER A 71 5.49 7.09 -2.51
N PRO A 72 4.82 6.39 -1.57
CA PRO A 72 4.98 4.94 -1.40
C PRO A 72 4.66 4.15 -2.66
N TYR A 73 3.67 4.58 -3.46
CA TYR A 73 3.35 3.96 -4.74
C TYR A 73 4.51 4.05 -5.74
N HIS A 74 5.10 5.25 -5.89
CA HIS A 74 6.26 5.44 -6.74
C HIS A 74 7.42 4.54 -6.30
N LYS A 75 7.70 4.52 -4.99
CA LYS A 75 8.75 3.69 -4.41
C LYS A 75 8.51 2.20 -4.67
N ALA A 76 7.29 1.71 -4.49
CA ALA A 76 6.93 0.33 -4.77
C ALA A 76 7.14 -0.02 -6.26
N CYS A 77 6.87 0.92 -7.18
CA CYS A 77 7.10 0.73 -8.61
C CYS A 77 8.61 0.64 -8.95
N GLU A 78 9.44 1.49 -8.34
CA GLU A 78 10.90 1.44 -8.47
C GLU A 78 11.45 0.10 -7.98
N LEU A 79 11.04 -0.33 -6.79
CA LEU A 79 11.46 -1.60 -6.20
C LEU A 79 11.09 -2.81 -7.06
N LYS A 80 9.89 -2.77 -7.67
CA LYS A 80 9.46 -3.80 -8.63
C LYS A 80 10.37 -3.85 -9.85
N ALA A 81 10.75 -2.70 -10.41
CA ALA A 81 11.65 -2.63 -11.55
C ALA A 81 13.05 -3.17 -11.21
N GLU A 82 13.61 -2.79 -10.07
CA GLU A 82 14.90 -3.30 -9.59
C GLU A 82 14.87 -4.82 -9.37
N TYR A 83 13.79 -5.34 -8.78
CA TYR A 83 13.63 -6.77 -8.56
C TYR A 83 13.56 -7.54 -9.88
N GLN A 84 12.82 -7.03 -10.87
CA GLN A 84 12.74 -7.64 -12.20
C GLN A 84 14.12 -7.72 -12.87
N GLU A 85 14.93 -6.67 -12.76
CA GLU A 85 16.31 -6.68 -13.29
C GLU A 85 17.17 -7.74 -12.61
N LYS A 86 17.09 -7.85 -11.28
CA LYS A 86 17.80 -8.89 -10.49
C LYS A 86 17.39 -10.30 -10.91
N VAL A 87 16.10 -10.55 -11.12
CA VAL A 87 15.59 -11.86 -11.59
C VAL A 87 16.13 -12.21 -12.97
N VAL A 88 16.17 -11.25 -13.90
CA VAL A 88 16.74 -11.47 -15.23
C VAL A 88 18.22 -11.85 -15.14
N LYS A 89 19.01 -11.16 -14.31
CA LYS A 89 20.41 -11.51 -14.05
C LYS A 89 20.55 -12.93 -13.48
N GLN A 90 19.77 -13.27 -12.45
CA GLN A 90 19.78 -14.62 -11.85
C GLN A 90 19.44 -15.73 -12.85
N LYS A 91 18.47 -15.51 -13.74
CA LYS A 91 18.14 -16.48 -14.80
C LYS A 91 19.31 -16.71 -15.75
N LYS A 92 19.99 -15.64 -16.18
CA LYS A 92 21.19 -15.74 -17.04
C LYS A 92 22.32 -16.48 -16.34
N THR A 93 22.60 -16.16 -15.08
CA THR A 93 23.62 -16.85 -14.27
C THR A 93 23.28 -18.33 -14.10
N SER A 94 22.02 -18.65 -13.76
CA SER A 94 21.59 -20.04 -13.59
C SER A 94 21.71 -20.84 -14.89
N PHE A 95 21.41 -20.21 -16.03
CA PHE A 95 21.60 -20.83 -17.34
C PHE A 95 23.09 -21.10 -17.61
N ALA A 96 23.97 -20.13 -17.36
CA ALA A 96 25.41 -20.29 -17.54
C ALA A 96 26.00 -21.41 -16.64
N ILE A 97 25.58 -21.48 -15.37
CA ILE A 97 25.97 -22.55 -14.44
C ILE A 97 25.52 -23.92 -14.97
N LYS A 98 24.28 -24.03 -15.46
CA LYS A 98 23.79 -25.28 -16.06
C LYS A 98 24.59 -25.70 -17.29
N GLN A 99 24.96 -24.75 -18.15
CA GLN A 99 25.81 -25.04 -19.31
C GLN A 99 27.20 -25.51 -18.87
N TYR A 100 27.83 -24.84 -17.91
CA TYR A 100 29.14 -25.21 -17.39
C TYR A 100 29.15 -26.62 -16.78
N ASN A 101 28.15 -26.96 -15.96
CA ASN A 101 28.06 -28.27 -15.32
C ASN A 101 27.67 -29.42 -16.28
N ALA A 102 27.28 -29.11 -17.52
CA ALA A 102 26.94 -30.10 -18.54
C ALA A 102 28.15 -30.49 -19.43
N PHE A 103 29.27 -29.78 -19.30
CA PHE A 103 30.58 -30.13 -19.87
C PHE A 103 31.45 -30.80 -18.81
#